data_AF-A0A929IH44-F1
#
_entry.id   AF-A0A929IH44-F1
#
_cell.length_a   1.000
_cell.length_b   1.000
_cell.length_c   1.000
_cell.angle_alpha   90.00
_cell.angle_beta   90.00
_cell.angle_gamma   90.00
#
_symmetry.space_group_name_H-M   'P 1'
#
loop_
_entity.id
_entity.type
_entity.pdbx_description
1 polymer ?
#
loop_
_entity_poly.entity_id
_entity_poly.type
_entity_poly.pdbx_seq_one_letter_code
_entity_poly.pdbx_strand_id
1 'polypeptide(L)'
;MSKAFTKESDNELDEDLPDEPDPLPAGLKNYITPAGHARLLDEVRALWNVERPKVVEVVSWAAGNGDRSENGDYIYGKKRLREIDRRVRFLRKRLEIA
;
A
#
# COMPACT_ATOMS: atom_id res chain seq x y z
N MET A 1 -18.14 -28.99 -19.77
CA MET A 1 -18.50 -28.61 -18.39
C MET A 1 -17.40 -27.72 -17.86
N SER A 2 -17.56 -26.42 -18.08
CA SER A 2 -16.61 -25.35 -17.75
C SER A 2 -16.58 -25.13 -16.24
N LYS A 3 -15.40 -25.34 -15.63
CA LYS A 3 -15.03 -24.75 -14.34
C LYS A 3 -13.76 -23.94 -14.54
N ALA A 4 -13.88 -22.87 -15.33
CA ALA A 4 -12.99 -21.74 -15.25
C ALA A 4 -13.52 -20.87 -14.10
N PHE A 5 -13.09 -21.18 -12.88
CA PHE A 5 -13.24 -20.26 -11.76
C PHE A 5 -11.84 -19.68 -11.54
N THR A 6 -11.49 -18.71 -12.38
CA THR A 6 -10.31 -17.87 -12.20
C THR A 6 -10.55 -17.07 -10.93
N LYS A 7 -9.97 -17.56 -9.84
CA LYS A 7 -9.70 -16.75 -8.66
C LYS A 7 -8.45 -15.95 -9.02
N GLU A 8 -8.63 -14.92 -9.85
CA GLU A 8 -7.66 -13.82 -9.96
C GLU A 8 -7.63 -13.19 -8.57
N SER A 9 -6.65 -13.61 -7.80
CA SER A 9 -6.29 -13.01 -6.53
C SER A 9 -5.77 -11.61 -6.86
N ASP A 10 -6.61 -10.58 -6.67
CA ASP A 10 -6.16 -9.17 -6.58
C ASP A 10 -4.98 -8.97 -5.59
N ASN A 11 -4.66 -10.00 -4.81
CA ASN A 11 -3.56 -10.08 -3.87
C ASN A 11 -2.20 -10.48 -4.46
N GLU A 12 -2.14 -11.19 -5.60
CA GLU A 12 -0.84 -11.63 -6.16
C GLU A 12 -0.08 -10.45 -6.77
N LEU A 13 -0.79 -9.49 -7.37
CA LEU A 13 -0.18 -8.29 -7.95
C LEU A 13 0.55 -7.43 -6.92
N ASP A 14 0.02 -7.33 -5.69
CA ASP A 14 0.62 -6.50 -4.64
C ASP A 14 1.78 -7.20 -3.90
N GLU A 15 1.83 -8.55 -3.92
CA GLU A 15 2.91 -9.33 -3.31
C GLU A 15 4.21 -9.27 -4.11
N ASP A 16 4.10 -9.22 -5.45
CA ASP A 16 5.21 -9.22 -6.41
C ASP A 16 5.74 -7.83 -6.81
N LEU A 17 5.20 -6.73 -6.27
CA LEU A 17 5.79 -5.41 -6.52
C LEU A 17 7.16 -5.30 -5.82
N PRO A 18 8.26 -5.07 -6.56
CA PRO A 18 9.57 -4.91 -5.94
C PRO A 18 9.57 -3.73 -4.96
N ASP A 19 10.18 -3.93 -3.78
CA ASP A 19 10.31 -2.91 -2.72
C ASP A 19 11.09 -1.66 -3.17
N GLU A 20 11.75 -1.73 -4.31
CA GLU A 20 12.53 -0.66 -4.92
C GLU A 20 12.09 -0.43 -6.38
N PRO A 21 11.85 0.83 -6.78
CA PRO A 21 11.72 1.14 -8.20
C PRO A 21 13.05 0.85 -8.89
N ASP A 22 13.02 0.27 -10.10
CA ASP A 22 14.24 0.01 -10.86
C ASP A 22 15.07 1.28 -11.00
N PRO A 23 16.40 1.20 -10.79
CA PRO A 23 17.27 2.36 -10.90
C PRO A 23 17.20 2.90 -12.33
N LEU A 24 17.07 4.21 -12.45
CA LEU A 24 17.13 4.86 -13.75
C LEU A 24 18.52 4.64 -14.38
N PRO A 25 18.59 4.40 -15.70
CA PRO A 25 19.86 4.29 -16.38
C PRO A 25 20.68 5.56 -16.17
N ALA A 26 21.99 5.38 -15.97
CA ALA A 26 22.91 6.50 -15.74
C ALA A 26 22.81 7.54 -16.87
N GLY A 27 22.56 8.80 -16.50
CA GLY A 27 22.47 9.92 -17.44
C GLY A 27 21.04 10.35 -17.81
N LEU A 28 19.99 9.64 -17.38
CA LEU A 28 18.61 10.08 -17.56
C LEU A 28 18.11 10.91 -16.36
N LYS A 29 17.38 11.99 -16.66
CA LYS A 29 16.70 12.83 -15.66
C LYS A 29 15.27 12.33 -15.46
N ASN A 30 14.85 12.20 -14.20
CA ASN A 30 13.52 11.72 -13.82
C ASN A 30 12.47 12.83 -13.83
N TYR A 31 11.97 13.20 -15.01
CA TYR A 31 10.99 14.29 -15.08
C TYR A 31 9.61 13.87 -14.59
N ILE A 32 9.04 14.66 -13.69
CA ILE A 32 7.64 14.56 -13.28
C ILE A 32 6.87 15.83 -13.69
N THR A 33 5.65 15.66 -14.18
CA THR A 33 4.78 16.82 -14.44
C THR A 33 4.26 17.38 -13.11
N PRO A 34 3.99 18.70 -13.00
CA PRO A 34 3.41 19.28 -11.78
C PRO A 34 2.11 18.59 -11.34
N ALA A 35 1.26 18.23 -12.30
CA ALA A 35 0.02 17.49 -12.05
C ALA A 35 0.28 16.06 -11.54
N GLY A 36 1.29 15.37 -12.09
CA GLY A 36 1.70 14.05 -11.61
C GLY A 36 2.21 14.11 -10.18
N HIS A 37 3.08 15.10 -9.88
CA HIS A 37 3.60 15.33 -8.54
C HIS A 37 2.49 15.60 -7.52
N ALA A 38 1.53 16.47 -7.86
CA ALA A 38 0.40 16.76 -7.00
C ALA A 38 -0.41 15.50 -6.66
N ARG A 39 -0.71 14.65 -7.64
CA ARG A 39 -1.44 13.38 -7.42
C ARG A 39 -0.71 12.43 -6.48
N LEU A 40 0.60 12.26 -6.65
CA LEU A 40 1.39 11.40 -5.77
C LEU A 40 1.40 11.93 -4.33
N LEU A 41 1.53 13.24 -4.15
CA LEU A 41 1.45 13.87 -2.82
C LEU A 41 0.07 13.71 -2.18
N ASP A 42 -0.99 13.91 -2.96
CA ASP A 42 -2.36 13.79 -2.46
C ASP A 42 -2.67 12.35 -2.04
N GLU A 43 -2.16 11.36 -2.79
CA GLU A 43 -2.28 9.96 -2.41
C GLU A 43 -1.50 9.64 -1.13
N VAL A 44 -0.25 10.11 -1.00
CA VAL A 44 0.52 9.96 0.26
C VAL A 44 -0.23 10.57 1.44
N ARG A 45 -0.80 11.77 1.26
CA ARG A 45 -1.57 12.46 2.30
C ARG A 45 -2.83 11.69 2.68
N ALA A 46 -3.57 11.18 1.70
CA ALA A 46 -4.77 10.38 1.95
C ALA A 46 -4.45 9.10 2.74
N LEU A 47 -3.43 8.36 2.29
CA LEU A 47 -2.97 7.14 2.95
C LEU A 47 -2.50 7.42 4.38
N TRP A 48 -1.67 8.44 4.59
CA TRP A 48 -1.03 8.71 5.88
C TRP A 48 -1.96 9.38 6.89
N ASN A 49 -2.77 10.35 6.46
CA ASN A 49 -3.56 11.19 7.37
C ASN A 49 -4.99 10.68 7.56
N VAL A 50 -5.52 9.88 6.62
CA VAL A 50 -6.93 9.45 6.65
C VAL A 50 -7.02 7.95 6.83
N GLU A 51 -6.41 7.18 5.93
CA GLU A 51 -6.64 5.74 5.90
C GLU A 51 -5.89 5.00 7.00
N ARG A 52 -4.57 5.23 7.13
CA ARG A 52 -3.74 4.58 8.14
C ARG A 52 -4.27 4.78 9.55
N PRO A 53 -4.66 5.99 10.01
CA PRO A 53 -5.21 6.17 11.36
C PRO A 53 -6.49 5.39 11.60
N LYS A 54 -7.40 5.34 10.61
CA LYS A 54 -8.65 4.54 10.71
C LYS A 54 -8.36 3.06 10.86
N VAL A 55 -7.42 2.53 10.07
CA VAL A 55 -7.04 1.11 10.17
C VAL A 55 -6.35 0.82 11.51
N VAL A 56 -5.51 1.74 12.01
CA VAL A 56 -4.90 1.60 13.34
C VAL A 56 -5.96 1.54 14.44
N GLU A 57 -6.97 2.40 14.38
CA GLU A 57 -8.09 2.41 15.33
C GLU A 57 -8.82 1.06 15.36
N VAL A 58 -9.19 0.54 14.18
CA VAL A 58 -9.84 -0.78 14.03
C VAL A 58 -8.95 -1.90 14.59
N VAL A 59 -7.66 -1.91 14.26
CA VAL A 59 -6.72 -2.92 14.75
C VAL A 59 -6.54 -2.83 16.27
N SER A 60 -6.47 -1.62 16.81
CA SER A 60 -6.35 -1.39 18.25
C SER A 60 -7.59 -1.89 19.00
N TRP A 61 -8.77 -1.60 18.47
CA TRP A 61 -10.04 -2.09 19.02
C TRP A 61 -10.14 -3.62 18.94
N ALA A 62 -9.85 -4.19 17.77
CA ALA A 62 -9.86 -5.64 17.56
C ALA A 62 -8.87 -6.37 18.49
N ALA A 63 -7.69 -5.79 18.73
CA ALA A 63 -6.69 -6.32 19.64
C ALA A 63 -7.13 -6.35 21.12
N GLY A 64 -8.14 -5.56 21.49
CA GLY A 64 -8.75 -5.56 22.82
C GLY A 64 -9.89 -6.55 22.99
N ASN A 65 -10.42 -7.13 21.90
CA ASN A 65 -11.67 -7.90 21.90
C ASN A 65 -11.49 -9.43 21.81
N GLY A 66 -10.39 -9.97 22.31
CA GLY A 66 -10.19 -11.43 22.43
C GLY A 66 -8.89 -11.93 21.82
N ASP A 67 -8.89 -13.18 21.32
CA ASP A 67 -7.71 -13.77 20.71
C ASP A 67 -7.42 -13.15 19.34
N ARG A 68 -6.20 -12.64 19.21
CA ARG A 68 -5.67 -12.00 18.00
C ARG A 68 -5.50 -12.99 16.86
N SER A 69 -5.35 -14.29 17.16
CA SER A 69 -5.16 -15.32 16.13
C SER A 69 -6.45 -15.71 15.42
N GLU A 70 -7.60 -15.49 16.06
CA GLU A 70 -8.92 -15.81 15.52
C GLU A 70 -9.70 -14.57 15.06
N ASN A 71 -9.31 -13.38 15.54
CA ASN A 71 -9.96 -12.13 15.19
C ASN A 71 -9.63 -11.69 13.75
N GLY A 72 -10.62 -11.81 12.85
CA GLY A 72 -10.51 -11.39 11.45
C GLY A 72 -10.15 -9.91 11.29
N ASP A 73 -10.76 -9.01 12.06
CA ASP A 73 -10.49 -7.56 11.96
C ASP A 73 -9.03 -7.24 12.31
N TYR A 74 -8.46 -7.96 13.28
CA TYR A 74 -7.04 -7.82 13.61
C TYR A 74 -6.14 -8.30 12.46
N ILE A 75 -6.42 -9.48 11.91
CA ILE A 75 -5.62 -10.07 10.83
C ILE A 75 -5.67 -9.19 9.57
N TYR A 76 -6.88 -8.86 9.10
CA TYR A 76 -7.07 -8.05 7.90
C TYR A 76 -6.57 -6.62 8.11
N GLY A 77 -6.83 -6.01 9.27
CA GLY A 77 -6.32 -4.68 9.57
C GLY A 77 -4.79 -4.63 9.61
N LYS A 78 -4.12 -5.64 10.17
CA LYS A 78 -2.65 -5.75 10.14
C LYS A 78 -2.10 -5.98 8.74
N LYS A 79 -2.83 -6.66 7.86
CA LYS A 79 -2.47 -6.79 6.45
C LYS A 79 -2.60 -5.44 5.74
N ARG A 80 -3.73 -4.75 5.91
CA ARG A 80 -3.97 -3.43 5.31
C ARG A 80 -2.95 -2.38 5.77
N LEU A 81 -2.54 -2.39 7.04
CA LEU A 81 -1.47 -1.50 7.51
C LEU A 81 -0.15 -1.71 6.75
N ARG A 82 0.20 -2.96 6.43
CA ARG A 82 1.42 -3.27 5.67
C ARG A 82 1.33 -2.79 4.22
N GLU A 83 0.17 -2.96 3.59
CA GLU A 83 -0.11 -2.45 2.24
C GLU A 83 0.03 -0.92 2.19
N ILE A 84 -0.57 -0.21 3.15
CA ILE A 84 -0.47 1.25 3.25
C ILE A 84 0.99 1.68 3.43
N ASP A 85 1.72 1.07 4.36
CA ASP A 85 3.11 1.42 4.63
C ASP A 85 4.02 1.14 3.42
N ARG A 86 3.80 0.03 2.70
CA ARG A 86 4.49 -0.31 1.44
C ARG A 86 4.21 0.74 0.36
N ARG A 87 2.94 1.09 0.15
CA ARG A 87 2.51 2.08 -0.84
C ARG A 87 3.09 3.46 -0.56
N VAL A 88 3.04 3.91 0.69
CA VAL A 88 3.61 5.20 1.11
C VAL A 88 5.12 5.23 0.88
N ARG A 89 5.84 4.15 1.22
CA ARG A 89 7.29 4.05 0.96
C ARG A 89 7.60 4.17 -0.53
N PHE A 90 6.88 3.42 -1.37
CA PHE A 90 7.04 3.48 -2.82
C PHE A 90 6.82 4.89 -3.37
N LEU A 91 5.73 5.55 -2.96
CA LEU A 91 5.39 6.91 -3.40
C LEU A 91 6.45 7.94 -2.99
N ARG A 92 6.94 7.87 -1.74
CA ARG A 92 7.98 8.77 -1.24
C ARG A 92 9.29 8.61 -2.02
N LYS A 93 9.74 7.37 -2.27
CA LYS A 93 10.93 7.13 -3.11
C LYS A 93 10.79 7.77 -4.50
N ARG A 94 9.62 7.66 -5.14
CA ARG A 94 9.39 8.29 -6.46
C ARG A 94 9.38 9.81 -6.41
N LEU A 95 8.91 10.40 -5.32
CA LEU A 95 8.95 11.85 -5.11
C LEU A 95 10.37 12.36 -4.82
N GLU A 96 11.23 11.55 -4.19
CA GLU A 96 12.62 11.91 -3.90
C GLU A 96 13.53 11.84 -5.14
N ILE A 97 13.25 10.91 -6.07
CA ILE A 97 14.05 10.72 -7.28
C ILE A 97 13.65 11.74 -8.39
N ALA A 98 12.46 12.33 -8.30
CA ALA A 98 11.91 13.25 -9.31
C ALA A 98 12.31 14.71 -9.07
#